data_AF-A0A069CTZ1-F1
#
_entry.id   AF-A0A069CTZ1-F1
#
_cell.length_a   1.000
_cell.length_b   1.000
_cell.length_c   1.000
_cell.angle_alpha   90.00
_cell.angle_beta   90.00
_cell.angle_gamma   90.00
#
_symmetry.space_group_name_H-M   'P 1'
#
loop_
_entity.id
_entity.type
_entity.pdbx_description
1 polymer ?
#
loop_
_entity_poly.entity_id
_entity_poly.type
_entity_poly.pdbx_seq_one_letter_code
_entity_poly.pdbx_strand_id
1 'polypeptide(L)' 'MVAVTIDRDYLARVGRLVGKIFETKNIAGVNETAVINYLGISKTTWNNVKKGTAGTTTAERVLNDAEKYVDGILNR' A
#
# COMPACT_ATOMS: atom_id res chain seq x y z
N MET A 1 2.30 -21.34 -5.85
CA MET A 1 1.83 -19.98 -5.52
C MET A 1 1.14 -20.08 -4.18
N VAL A 2 1.79 -19.66 -3.09
CA VAL A 2 1.11 -19.58 -1.78
C VAL A 2 0.25 -18.33 -1.87
N ALA A 3 -1.06 -18.50 -2.02
CA ALA A 3 -1.98 -17.40 -1.81
C ALA A 3 -1.71 -16.91 -0.40
N VAL A 4 -1.40 -15.61 -0.22
CA VAL A 4 -1.60 -14.98 1.07
C VAL A 4 -3.05 -15.32 1.39
N THR A 5 -3.28 -16.18 2.38
CA THR A 5 -4.62 -16.37 2.92
C THR A 5 -5.08 -14.95 3.20
N ILE A 6 -6.06 -14.47 2.44
CA ILE A 6 -6.57 -13.11 2.58
C ILE A 6 -7.25 -13.09 3.93
N ASP A 7 -6.43 -12.87 4.96
CA ASP A 7 -6.87 -12.77 6.32
C ASP A 7 -7.57 -11.42 6.45
N ARG A 8 -8.60 -11.36 7.28
CA ARG A 8 -9.33 -10.12 7.54
C ARG A 8 -8.38 -9.01 7.96
N ASP A 9 -7.31 -9.35 8.66
CA ASP A 9 -6.28 -8.40 9.09
C ASP A 9 -5.50 -7.81 7.91
N TYR A 10 -5.20 -8.62 6.89
CA TYR A 10 -4.55 -8.15 5.67
C TYR A 10 -5.42 -7.15 4.92
N LEU A 11 -6.71 -7.49 4.70
CA LEU A 11 -7.64 -6.58 4.03
C LEU A 11 -7.87 -5.30 4.83
N ALA A 12 -7.99 -5.41 6.16
CA ALA A 12 -8.13 -4.26 7.03
C ALA A 12 -6.91 -3.34 6.96
N ARG A 13 -5.70 -3.92 6.90
CA ARG A 13 -4.45 -3.18 6.73
C ARG A 13 -4.39 -2.44 5.39
N VAL A 14 -4.68 -3.13 4.29
CA VAL A 14 -4.76 -2.52 2.95
C VAL A 14 -5.79 -1.39 2.94
N GLY A 15 -6.99 -1.61 3.50
CA GLY A 15 -8.05 -0.61 3.57
C GLY A 15 -7.62 0.64 4.34
N ARG A 16 -6.98 0.47 5.51
CA ARG A 16 -6.43 1.59 6.29
C ARG A 16 -5.38 2.37 5.51
N LEU A 17 -4.45 1.68 4.85
CA LEU A 17 -3.41 2.32 4.04
C LEU A 17 -4.00 3.11 2.88
N VAL A 18 -4.96 2.56 2.14
CA VAL A 18 -5.65 3.27 1.05
C VAL A 18 -6.41 4.49 1.58
N GLY A 19 -7.04 4.38 2.75
CA GLY A 19 -7.66 5.51 3.45
C GLY A 19 -6.65 6.63 3.74
N LYS A 20 -5.51 6.29 4.35
CA LYS A 20 -4.42 7.24 4.61
C LYS A 20 -3.88 7.89 3.33
N ILE A 21 -3.72 7.11 2.25
CA ILE A 21 -3.30 7.65 0.94
C ILE A 21 -4.31 8.68 0.44
N PHE A 22 -5.62 8.39 0.57
CA PHE A 22 -6.66 9.33 0.20
C PHE A 22 -6.61 10.62 1.04
N GLU A 23 -6.32 10.53 2.34
CA GLU A 23 -6.11 11.70 3.19
C GLU A 23 -4.89 12.51 2.75
N THR A 24 -3.75 11.86 2.46
CA THR A 24 -2.55 12.57 1.99
C THR A 24 -2.75 13.28 0.67
N LYS A 25 -3.71 12.85 -0.17
CA LYS A 25 -4.04 13.53 -1.41
C LYS A 25 -4.54 14.95 -1.18
N ASN A 26 -5.32 15.16 -0.12
CA ASN A 26 -5.87 16.48 0.21
C ASN A 26 -4.83 17.39 0.87
N ILE A 27 -3.81 16.81 1.53
CA ILE A 27 -2.79 17.55 2.28
C ILE A 27 -1.58 17.90 1.39
N ALA A 28 -1.10 16.92 0.61
CA ALA A 28 0.17 16.99 -0.09
C ALA A 28 0.07 16.60 -1.59
N GLY A 29 -1.14 16.36 -2.10
CA GLY A 29 -1.34 15.91 -3.49
C GLY A 29 -0.88 14.47 -3.76
N VAL A 30 -0.51 13.73 -2.72
CA VAL A 30 0.00 12.36 -2.83
C VAL A 30 -1.16 11.39 -3.05
N ASN A 31 -1.11 10.65 -4.14
CA ASN A 31 -2.10 9.65 -4.51
C ASN A 31 -1.42 8.28 -4.68
N GLU A 32 -2.19 7.22 -4.96
CA GLU A 32 -1.62 5.88 -5.16
C GLU A 32 -0.50 5.86 -6.21
N THR A 33 -0.58 6.65 -7.29
CA THR A 33 0.48 6.73 -8.31
C THR A 33 1.77 7.29 -7.73
N ALA A 34 1.69 8.31 -6.86
CA ALA A 34 2.87 8.86 -6.20
C ALA A 34 3.51 7.83 -5.26
N VAL A 35 2.70 7.07 -4.51
CA VAL A 35 3.18 5.95 -3.66
C VAL A 35 3.84 4.87 -4.51
N ILE A 36 3.21 4.45 -5.61
CA ILE A 36 3.75 3.46 -6.57
C ILE A 36 5.11 3.91 -7.11
N ASN A 37 5.21 5.18 -7.53
CA ASN A 37 6.44 5.76 -8.06
C ASN A 37 7.54 5.82 -7.00
N TYR A 38 7.21 6.24 -5.78
CA TYR A 38 8.14 6.28 -4.66
C TYR A 38 8.72 4.90 -4.33
N LEU A 39 7.87 3.88 -4.37
CA LEU A 39 8.25 2.49 -4.09
C LEU A 39 9.01 1.82 -5.26
N GLY A 40 9.06 2.44 -6.44
CA GLY A 40 9.68 1.86 -7.63
C GLY A 40 9.01 0.56 -8.10
N ILE A 41 7.70 0.40 -7.86
CA ILE A 41 6.94 -0.79 -8.25
C ILE A 41 6.00 -0.50 -9.42
N SER A 42 5.54 -1.54 -10.10
CA SER A 42 4.51 -1.39 -11.14
C SER A 42 3.12 -1.22 -10.52
N LYS A 43 2.21 -0.56 -11.25
CA LYS A 43 0.78 -0.51 -10.89
C LYS A 43 0.16 -1.91 -10.77
N THR A 44 0.63 -2.87 -11.57
CA THR A 44 0.21 -4.27 -11.48
C THR A 44 0.63 -4.89 -10.15
N THR A 45 1.88 -4.67 -9.72
CA THR A 45 2.37 -5.13 -8.41
C THR A 45 1.51 -4.57 -7.29
N TRP A 46 1.24 -3.26 -7.30
CA TRP A 46 0.39 -2.62 -6.32
C TRP A 46 -1.03 -3.20 -6.30
N ASN A 47 -1.64 -3.42 -7.47
CA ASN A 47 -2.95 -4.06 -7.55
C ASN A 47 -2.95 -5.49 -7.02
N ASN A 48 -1.89 -6.26 -7.26
CA ASN A 48 -1.75 -7.62 -6.73
C ASN A 48 -1.63 -7.61 -5.21
N VAL A 49 -0.91 -6.64 -4.64
CA VAL A 49 -0.87 -6.42 -3.19
C VAL A 49 -2.27 -6.09 -2.67
N LYS A 50 -2.97 -5.10 -3.25
CA LYS A 50 -4.32 -4.75 -2.81
C LYS A 50 -5.32 -5.91 -2.89
N LYS A 51 -5.17 -6.79 -3.88
CA LYS A 51 -6.02 -7.98 -4.09
C LYS A 51 -5.57 -9.21 -3.29
N GLY A 52 -4.44 -9.15 -2.56
CA GLY A 52 -3.89 -10.29 -1.84
C GLY A 52 -3.33 -11.40 -2.72
N THR A 53 -3.07 -11.11 -4.01
CA THR A 53 -2.51 -12.08 -4.97
C THR A 53 -0.99 -11.97 -5.14
N ALA A 54 -0.37 -10.96 -4.53
CA ALA A 54 1.08 -10.87 -4.42
C ALA A 54 1.62 -11.93 -3.44
N GLY A 55 2.81 -12.47 -3.68
CA GLY A 55 3.48 -13.34 -2.71
C GLY A 55 3.76 -12.61 -1.39
N THR A 56 3.71 -13.33 -0.28
CA THR A 56 3.78 -12.76 1.09
C THR A 56 4.93 -11.78 1.29
N THR A 57 6.16 -12.15 0.91
CA THR A 57 7.35 -11.28 1.05
C THR A 57 7.20 -9.97 0.28
N THR A 58 6.66 -10.03 -0.94
CA THR A 58 6.42 -8.84 -1.77
C THR A 58 5.32 -7.97 -1.16
N ALA A 59 4.24 -8.58 -0.70
CA ALA A 59 3.12 -7.87 -0.09
C ALA A 59 3.54 -7.14 1.19
N GLU A 60 4.23 -7.83 2.10
CA GLU A 60 4.73 -7.24 3.34
C GLU A 60 5.68 -6.08 3.10
N ARG A 61 6.66 -6.26 2.21
CA ARG A 61 7.60 -5.19 1.86
C ARG A 61 6.87 -3.96 1.32
N VAL A 62 5.98 -4.16 0.33
CA VAL A 62 5.24 -3.05 -0.30
C VAL A 62 4.35 -2.33 0.71
N LEU A 63 3.64 -3.07 1.57
CA LEU A 63 2.78 -2.46 2.59
C LEU A 63 3.59 -1.70 3.64
N ASN A 64 4.68 -2.28 4.15
CA ASN A 64 5.56 -1.64 5.13
C ASN A 64 6.16 -0.33 4.59
N ASP A 65 6.69 -0.36 3.37
CA ASP A 65 7.34 0.81 2.77
C ASP A 65 6.30 1.90 2.42
N ALA A 66 5.11 1.49 1.94
CA ALA A 66 4.02 2.41 1.65
C ALA A 66 3.49 3.10 2.93
N GLU A 67 3.30 2.34 4.01
CA GLU A 67 2.88 2.88 5.31
C GLU A 67 3.88 3.89 5.84
N LYS A 68 5.18 3.58 5.82
CA LYS A 68 6.23 4.52 6.26
C LYS A 68 6.20 5.82 5.45
N TYR A 69 6.05 5.73 4.14
CA TYR A 69 6.00 6.91 3.27
C TYR A 69 4.78 7.78 3.56
N VAL A 70 3.59 7.17 3.62
CA VAL A 70 2.32 7.88 3.85
C VAL A 70 2.26 8.47 5.26
N ASP A 71 2.69 7.72 6.28
CA ASP A 71 2.76 8.20 7.66
C ASP A 71 3.79 9.33 7.82
N GLY A 72 4.89 9.28 7.07
CA GLY A 72 5.87 10.37 7.02
C GLY A 72 5.32 11.68 6.42
N ILE A 73 4.25 11.60 5.62
CA ILE A 73 3.56 12.78 5.08
C ILE A 73 2.49 13.27 6.06
N LEU A 74 1.70 12.37 6.65
CA LEU A 74 0.61 12.72 7.56
C LEU A 74 1.11 13.32 8.89
N ASN A 75 2.30 12.94 9.33
CA ASN A 75 2.90 13.43 10.58
C ASN A 75 3.77 14.69 10.39
N ARG A 76 3.69 15.36 9.24
CA ARG A 76 4.37 16.64 8.95
C ARG A 76 3.37 17.77 8.90
#